data_AF-A0A2M9YD19-F1
#
_entry.id   AF-A0A2M9YD19-F1
#
_cell.length_a   1.000
_cell.length_b   1.000
_cell.length_c   1.000
_cell.angle_alpha   90.00
_cell.angle_beta   90.00
_cell.angle_gamma   90.00
#
_symmetry.space_group_name_H-M   'P 1'
#
loop_
_entity.id
_entity.type
_entity.pdbx_description
1 polymer ?
#
loop_
_entity_poly.entity_id
_entity_poly.type
_entity_poly.pdbx_seq_one_letter_code
_entity_poly.pdbx_strand_id
1 'polypeptide(L)'
;MRTRFAVIVLICFSFSIFAENQNGEWKEYGLKEVLGRLKFYAFAKIAQSVRTGASFDQELYVKETPCSQDFPKLEGSFQCALLKVSTFEDKLAENSEPVTPNAASATNGLTPSKTIPQVPVKAKWYEGRTLAGKGVLSLPGKEGLSDLKLFYHTDGKLSHYSYEDKIVVFDWKGQELSTILIVKVDPKLRPLGGKEYFFP
;
A
#
# COMPACT_ATOMS: atom_id res chain seq x y z
N MET A 1 8.00 3.84 62.25
CA MET A 1 8.03 3.06 60.98
C MET A 1 6.66 3.11 60.25
N ARG A 2 6.19 4.26 59.77
CA ARG A 2 4.91 4.34 59.03
C ARG A 2 4.89 5.32 57.85
N THR A 3 5.91 6.17 57.70
CA THR A 3 5.98 7.20 56.65
C THR A 3 6.75 6.79 55.40
N ARG A 4 7.42 5.63 55.38
CA ARG A 4 8.24 5.18 54.23
C ARG A 4 7.50 4.35 53.19
N PHE A 5 6.26 3.93 53.45
CA PHE A 5 5.45 3.15 52.50
C PHE A 5 4.57 4.00 51.57
N ALA A 6 4.32 5.27 51.91
CA ALA A 6 3.46 6.13 51.09
C ALA A 6 4.14 6.64 49.80
N VAL A 7 5.48 6.70 49.77
CA VAL A 7 6.24 7.25 48.64
C VAL A 7 6.36 6.25 47.49
N ILE A 8 6.32 4.94 47.77
CA ILE A 8 6.46 3.89 46.75
C ILE A 8 5.15 3.71 45.96
N VAL A 9 3.99 3.93 46.59
CA VAL A 9 2.68 3.82 45.91
C VAL A 9 2.42 5.01 44.96
N LEU A 10 3.00 6.18 45.23
CA LEU A 10 2.84 7.36 44.38
C LEU A 10 3.68 7.31 43.09
N ILE A 11 4.78 6.54 43.07
CA ILE A 11 5.66 6.40 41.90
C ILE A 11 5.12 5.36 40.90
N CYS A 12 4.27 4.43 41.34
CA CYS A 12 3.68 3.41 40.47
C CYS A 12 2.47 3.90 39.66
N PHE A 13 1.87 5.05 40.00
CA PHE A 13 0.71 5.59 39.27
C PHE A 13 1.06 6.50 38.09
N SER A 14 2.33 6.87 37.92
CA SER A 14 2.75 7.82 36.88
C SER A 14 2.96 7.20 35.50
N PHE A 15 2.86 5.88 35.35
CA PHE A 15 3.19 5.18 34.09
C PHE A 15 1.98 4.56 33.36
N SER A 16 0.75 4.79 33.81
CA SER A 16 -0.45 4.17 33.22
C SER A 16 -1.35 5.11 32.42
N ILE A 17 -0.79 6.15 31.80
CA ILE A 17 -1.50 6.92 30.77
C ILE A 17 -0.69 6.85 29.48
N PHE A 18 -0.65 5.65 28.88
CA PHE A 18 -0.50 5.60 27.43
C PHE A 18 -1.78 6.21 26.88
N ALA A 19 -1.71 7.48 26.51
CA ALA A 19 -2.70 8.09 25.65
C ALA A 19 -2.76 7.23 24.38
N GLU A 20 -3.88 6.55 24.17
CA GLU A 20 -4.20 5.89 22.91
C GLU A 20 -4.19 6.99 21.85
N ASN A 21 -3.11 7.02 21.08
CA ASN A 21 -2.88 8.05 20.08
C ASN A 21 -3.96 7.86 19.01
N GLN A 22 -4.95 8.74 18.95
CA GLN A 22 -6.07 8.63 18.00
C GLN A 22 -5.63 8.80 16.53
N ASN A 23 -4.35 9.05 16.30
CA ASN A 23 -3.73 9.22 15.00
C ASN A 23 -2.71 8.11 14.80
N GLY A 24 -2.78 7.41 13.66
CA GLY A 24 -1.80 6.37 13.36
C GLY A 24 -0.37 6.92 13.27
N GLU A 25 0.60 6.11 13.64
CA GLU A 25 1.98 6.54 13.87
C GLU A 25 2.97 5.77 12.98
N TRP A 26 3.95 6.49 12.44
CA TRP A 26 5.11 5.88 11.78
C TRP A 26 6.21 5.62 12.79
N LYS A 27 6.63 4.37 12.90
CA LYS A 27 7.81 3.96 13.65
C LYS A 27 8.96 3.66 12.72
N GLU A 28 10.07 4.37 12.88
CA GLU A 28 11.29 4.12 12.11
C GLU A 28 12.13 3.00 12.70
N TYR A 29 12.82 2.27 11.83
CA TYR A 29 13.68 1.15 12.19
C TYR A 29 15.03 1.23 11.50
N GLY A 30 16.09 1.08 12.29
CA GLY A 30 17.42 0.79 11.76
C GLY A 30 17.50 -0.63 11.17
N LEU A 31 18.61 -0.94 10.50
CA LEU A 31 18.83 -2.25 9.86
C LEU A 31 18.58 -3.43 10.82
N LYS A 32 19.12 -3.38 12.04
CA LYS A 32 18.98 -4.48 13.00
C LYS A 32 17.52 -4.71 13.43
N GLU A 33 16.77 -3.64 13.63
CA GLU A 33 15.39 -3.70 14.08
C GLU A 33 14.47 -4.17 12.95
N VAL A 34 14.64 -3.62 11.74
CA VAL A 34 13.84 -4.04 10.58
C VAL A 34 14.07 -5.52 10.30
N LEU A 35 15.30 -6.03 10.36
CA LEU A 35 15.58 -7.47 10.19
C LEU A 35 14.81 -8.36 11.18
N GLY A 36 14.56 -7.86 12.40
CA GLY A 36 13.69 -8.52 13.37
C GLY A 36 12.24 -8.53 12.92
N ARG A 37 11.72 -7.38 12.47
CA ARG A 37 10.35 -7.23 11.95
C ARG A 37 10.11 -8.14 10.74
N LEU A 38 11.04 -8.16 9.78
CA LEU A 38 10.91 -8.89 8.50
C LEU A 38 10.66 -10.40 8.64
N LYS A 39 11.01 -10.99 9.79
CA LYS A 39 10.71 -12.40 10.09
C LYS A 39 9.19 -12.66 10.14
N PHE A 40 8.41 -11.70 10.60
CA PHE A 40 6.95 -11.83 10.72
C PHE A 40 6.24 -11.70 9.37
N TYR A 41 6.85 -11.03 8.40
CA TYR A 41 6.27 -10.77 7.07
C TYR A 41 6.69 -11.79 6.00
N ALA A 42 7.40 -12.86 6.38
CA ALA A 42 8.00 -13.80 5.44
C ALA A 42 8.79 -13.10 4.31
N PHE A 43 9.53 -12.04 4.65
CA PHE A 43 10.08 -11.10 3.66
C PHE A 43 10.97 -11.74 2.59
N ALA A 44 11.64 -12.86 2.91
CA ALA A 44 12.40 -13.61 1.91
C ALA A 44 11.55 -14.04 0.71
N LYS A 45 10.29 -14.45 0.93
CA LYS A 45 9.35 -14.80 -0.14
C LYS A 45 8.92 -13.56 -0.93
N ILE A 46 8.67 -12.45 -0.24
CA ILE A 46 8.34 -11.14 -0.85
C ILE A 46 9.48 -10.65 -1.75
N ALA A 47 10.71 -10.62 -1.25
CA ALA A 47 11.86 -10.22 -2.05
C ALA A 47 12.06 -11.15 -3.26
N GLN A 48 11.75 -12.45 -3.10
CA GLN A 48 11.83 -13.39 -4.20
C GLN A 48 10.73 -13.18 -5.25
N SER A 49 9.49 -12.86 -4.87
CA SER A 49 8.44 -12.52 -5.85
C SER A 49 8.78 -11.27 -6.65
N VAL A 50 9.33 -10.24 -5.99
CA VAL A 50 9.82 -9.04 -6.68
C VAL A 50 10.96 -9.37 -7.66
N ARG A 51 11.91 -10.21 -7.25
CA ARG A 51 13.05 -10.63 -8.08
C ARG A 51 12.65 -11.44 -9.31
N THR A 52 11.72 -12.39 -9.14
CA THR A 52 11.22 -13.22 -10.23
C THR A 52 10.45 -12.40 -11.25
N GLY A 53 9.73 -11.36 -10.80
CA GLY A 53 8.90 -10.54 -11.68
C GLY A 53 7.68 -11.30 -12.19
N ALA A 54 7.04 -10.74 -13.22
CA ALA A 54 5.89 -11.34 -13.89
C ALA A 54 5.96 -11.06 -15.40
N SER A 55 5.49 -12.01 -16.20
CA SER A 55 5.25 -11.81 -17.63
C SER A 55 3.82 -11.33 -17.81
N PHE A 56 3.65 -10.09 -18.25
CA PHE A 56 2.32 -9.53 -18.45
C PHE A 56 1.76 -9.89 -19.81
N ASP A 57 0.58 -10.50 -19.82
CA ASP A 57 -0.16 -10.95 -21.00
C ASP A 57 -1.49 -10.23 -21.17
N GLN A 58 -1.95 -9.51 -20.14
CA GLN A 58 -3.22 -8.79 -20.14
C GLN A 58 -3.03 -7.30 -19.86
N GLU A 59 -3.85 -6.48 -20.51
CA GLU A 59 -3.95 -5.04 -20.25
C GLU A 59 -5.32 -4.75 -19.65
N LEU A 60 -5.38 -3.89 -18.63
CA LEU A 60 -6.64 -3.48 -18.01
C LEU A 60 -6.63 -2.00 -17.66
N TYR A 61 -7.81 -1.41 -17.49
CA TYR A 61 -7.95 -0.01 -17.14
C TYR A 61 -8.36 0.13 -15.67
N VAL A 62 -7.47 0.68 -14.85
CA VAL A 62 -7.75 0.97 -13.45
C VAL A 62 -8.25 2.40 -13.31
N LYS A 63 -9.46 2.57 -12.75
CA LYS A 63 -9.93 3.90 -12.39
C LYS A 63 -9.14 4.41 -11.20
N GLU A 64 -8.59 5.62 -11.32
CA GLU A 64 -7.93 6.22 -10.18
C GLU A 64 -8.96 6.47 -9.07
N THR A 65 -8.61 6.18 -7.81
CA THR A 65 -9.46 6.50 -6.65
C THR A 65 -8.55 6.86 -5.48
N PRO A 66 -8.61 8.11 -4.99
CA PRO A 66 -7.75 8.55 -3.92
C PRO A 66 -8.04 7.80 -2.62
N CYS A 67 -7.03 7.71 -1.76
CA CYS A 67 -7.22 7.24 -0.39
C CYS A 67 -7.99 8.25 0.47
N SER A 68 -8.56 7.79 1.59
CA SER A 68 -9.07 8.68 2.63
C SER A 68 -7.95 9.56 3.20
N GLN A 69 -8.31 10.69 3.80
CA GLN A 69 -7.35 11.63 4.38
C GLN A 69 -6.53 11.01 5.52
N ASP A 70 -7.09 10.02 6.23
CA ASP A 70 -6.44 9.33 7.34
C ASP A 70 -5.51 8.20 6.89
N PHE A 71 -5.52 7.85 5.60
CA PHE A 71 -4.61 6.84 5.08
C PHE A 71 -3.22 7.44 4.85
N PRO A 72 -2.13 6.78 5.29
CA PRO A 72 -0.81 7.34 5.17
C PRO A 72 -0.40 7.49 3.71
N LYS A 73 0.30 8.59 3.40
CA LYS A 73 0.90 8.76 2.08
C LYS A 73 1.98 7.69 1.86
N LEU A 74 1.82 6.91 0.80
CA LEU A 74 2.76 5.85 0.44
C LEU A 74 3.66 6.25 -0.74
N GLU A 75 4.61 5.36 -1.05
CA GLU A 75 5.62 5.54 -2.09
C GLU A 75 5.03 5.38 -3.49
N GLY A 76 5.44 6.26 -4.41
CA GLY A 76 4.88 6.33 -5.75
C GLY A 76 3.45 6.91 -5.76
N SER A 77 2.79 6.82 -6.92
CA SER A 77 1.39 7.25 -7.09
C SER A 77 0.38 6.20 -6.60
N PHE A 78 0.56 5.71 -5.36
CA PHE A 78 -0.29 4.67 -4.77
C PHE A 78 -1.72 5.17 -4.48
N GLN A 79 -2.69 4.28 -4.63
CA GLN A 79 -4.12 4.58 -4.52
C GLN A 79 -4.87 3.44 -3.84
N CYS A 80 -5.87 3.75 -3.03
CA CYS A 80 -6.52 2.75 -2.17
C CYS A 80 -7.43 1.78 -2.93
N ALA A 81 -7.87 2.13 -4.15
CA ALA A 81 -8.52 1.16 -5.04
C ALA A 81 -7.61 -0.04 -5.37
N LEU A 82 -6.30 0.06 -5.18
CA LEU A 82 -5.35 -1.02 -5.47
C LEU A 82 -5.21 -2.04 -4.34
N LEU A 83 -5.86 -1.81 -3.18
CA LEU A 83 -5.74 -2.67 -2.00
C LEU A 83 -6.38 -4.05 -2.18
N LYS A 84 -7.33 -4.20 -3.08
CA LYS A 84 -8.02 -5.47 -3.38
C LYS A 84 -8.13 -5.63 -4.89
N VAL A 85 -8.12 -6.86 -5.39
CA VAL A 85 -8.30 -7.10 -6.83
C VAL A 85 -9.76 -6.83 -7.24
N SER A 86 -10.72 -7.21 -6.40
CA SER A 86 -12.17 -7.08 -6.66
C SER A 86 -12.63 -5.66 -7.04
N THR A 87 -11.92 -4.62 -6.60
CA THR A 87 -12.23 -3.22 -6.91
C THR A 87 -11.93 -2.82 -8.37
N PHE A 88 -11.10 -3.60 -9.06
CA PHE A 88 -10.81 -3.43 -10.49
C PHE A 88 -11.11 -4.68 -11.33
N GLU A 89 -11.47 -5.79 -10.68
CA GLU A 89 -11.83 -7.07 -11.31
C GLU A 89 -13.17 -7.05 -12.03
N ASP A 90 -14.15 -6.29 -11.54
CA ASP A 90 -15.44 -6.11 -12.24
C ASP A 90 -15.27 -5.55 -13.67
N LYS A 91 -14.06 -5.07 -14.00
CA LYS A 91 -13.68 -4.53 -15.32
C LYS A 91 -12.68 -5.39 -16.10
N LEU A 92 -12.19 -6.50 -15.53
CA LEU A 92 -11.43 -7.52 -16.28
C LEU A 92 -12.32 -8.24 -17.31
N ALA A 93 -13.64 -8.22 -17.10
CA ALA A 93 -14.63 -8.79 -18.02
C ALA A 93 -15.10 -7.81 -19.13
N GLU A 94 -14.86 -6.51 -18.97
CA GLU A 94 -15.24 -5.46 -19.92
C GLU A 94 -13.98 -4.84 -20.51
N ASN A 95 -13.46 -5.45 -21.56
CA ASN A 95 -12.35 -4.96 -22.39
C ASN A 95 -12.75 -3.71 -23.22
N SER A 96 -13.51 -2.79 -22.64
CA SER A 96 -13.92 -1.55 -23.28
C SER A 96 -12.91 -0.46 -22.95
N GLU A 97 -12.17 -0.05 -23.97
CA GLU A 97 -11.45 1.23 -23.98
C GLU A 97 -12.37 2.35 -23.45
N PRO A 98 -11.85 3.30 -22.67
CA PRO A 98 -12.66 4.44 -22.26
C PRO A 98 -13.14 5.20 -23.49
N VAL A 99 -14.46 5.22 -23.71
CA VAL A 99 -15.09 6.02 -24.77
C VAL A 99 -14.75 7.48 -24.50
N THR A 100 -13.93 8.06 -25.37
CA THR A 100 -13.59 9.49 -25.37
C THR A 100 -14.90 10.30 -25.40
N PRO A 101 -15.17 11.20 -24.44
CA PRO A 101 -16.33 12.08 -24.55
C PRO A 101 -16.12 12.97 -25.77
N ASN A 102 -16.96 12.79 -26.79
CA ASN A 102 -16.91 13.56 -28.01
C ASN A 102 -17.04 15.06 -27.66
N ALA A 103 -16.00 15.84 -27.93
CA ALA A 103 -15.94 17.27 -27.65
C ALA A 103 -16.75 18.04 -28.70
N ALA A 104 -18.08 17.90 -28.67
CA ALA A 104 -18.99 18.73 -29.45
C ALA A 104 -20.38 18.65 -28.84
N SER A 105 -20.66 19.48 -27.83
CA SER A 105 -21.93 20.21 -27.66
C SER A 105 -22.02 20.92 -26.31
N ALA A 106 -22.55 22.15 -26.35
CA ALA A 106 -23.13 22.95 -25.27
C ALA A 106 -22.20 23.89 -24.46
N THR A 107 -22.01 25.08 -25.04
CA THR A 107 -22.10 26.38 -24.37
C THR A 107 -23.15 26.43 -23.24
N ASN A 108 -22.73 26.77 -22.00
CA ASN A 108 -23.37 27.73 -21.07
C ASN A 108 -22.91 27.52 -19.60
N GLY A 109 -22.51 28.61 -18.94
CA GLY A 109 -22.54 28.76 -17.47
C GLY A 109 -21.28 28.36 -16.70
N LEU A 110 -20.48 29.36 -16.30
CA LEU A 110 -19.42 29.22 -15.30
C LEU A 110 -20.01 28.78 -13.93
N THR A 111 -19.74 27.54 -13.54
CA THR A 111 -19.61 27.12 -12.13
C THR A 111 -18.42 26.14 -12.04
N PRO A 112 -17.34 26.45 -11.31
CA PRO A 112 -16.18 25.57 -11.22
C PRO A 112 -16.40 24.58 -10.07
N SER A 113 -17.24 23.58 -10.28
CA SER A 113 -17.22 22.35 -9.49
C SER A 113 -17.64 21.18 -10.37
N LYS A 114 -16.90 21.00 -11.47
CA LYS A 114 -16.99 19.81 -12.29
C LYS A 114 -15.76 18.98 -11.99
N THR A 115 -15.92 18.04 -11.07
CA THR A 115 -14.99 16.94 -10.82
C THR A 115 -14.56 16.39 -12.18
N ILE A 116 -13.32 16.66 -12.57
CA ILE A 116 -12.74 16.14 -13.80
C ILE A 116 -12.84 14.61 -13.71
N PRO A 117 -13.48 13.93 -14.67
CA PRO A 117 -13.57 12.48 -14.64
C PRO A 117 -12.15 11.92 -14.61
N GLN A 118 -11.81 11.15 -13.56
CA GLN A 118 -10.49 10.53 -13.48
C GLN A 118 -10.31 9.59 -14.66
N VAL A 119 -9.32 9.89 -15.50
CA VAL A 119 -8.97 9.11 -16.68
C VAL A 119 -8.45 7.75 -16.20
N PRO A 120 -9.02 6.62 -16.66
CA PRO A 120 -8.53 5.30 -16.30
C PRO A 120 -7.07 5.13 -16.73
N VAL A 121 -6.24 4.58 -15.85
CA VAL A 121 -4.83 4.29 -16.13
C VAL A 121 -4.72 2.91 -16.73
N LYS A 122 -4.06 2.82 -17.87
CA LYS A 122 -3.73 1.55 -18.52
C LYS A 122 -2.68 0.82 -17.70
N ALA A 123 -3.04 -0.35 -17.16
CA ALA A 123 -2.23 -1.21 -16.33
C ALA A 123 -1.98 -2.54 -17.03
N LYS A 124 -0.93 -3.23 -16.61
CA LYS A 124 -0.60 -4.58 -17.08
C LYS A 124 -0.89 -5.59 -15.98
N TRP A 125 -1.63 -6.64 -16.30
CA TRP A 125 -2.01 -7.67 -15.35
C TRP A 125 -1.41 -9.01 -15.75
N TYR A 126 -1.00 -9.75 -14.73
CA TYR A 126 -0.60 -11.14 -14.83
C TYR A 126 -1.46 -11.95 -13.86
N GLU A 127 -2.23 -12.87 -14.40
CA GLU A 127 -3.04 -13.80 -13.62
C GLU A 127 -2.34 -15.16 -13.55
N GLY A 128 -2.00 -15.60 -12.33
CA GLY A 128 -1.29 -16.87 -12.16
C GLY A 128 -0.84 -17.09 -10.72
N ARG A 129 -0.40 -18.32 -10.42
CA ARG A 129 0.17 -18.64 -9.11
C ARG A 129 1.57 -18.02 -9.00
N THR A 130 1.63 -16.80 -8.47
CA THR A 130 2.88 -16.15 -8.10
C THR A 130 3.36 -16.69 -6.74
N LEU A 131 4.63 -16.44 -6.40
CA LEU A 131 5.14 -16.74 -5.05
C LEU A 131 4.40 -15.95 -3.95
N ALA A 132 3.73 -14.84 -4.31
CA ALA A 132 2.95 -14.01 -3.39
C ALA A 132 1.47 -14.43 -3.29
N GLY A 133 0.90 -14.99 -4.38
CA GLY A 133 -0.51 -15.34 -4.48
C GLY A 133 -1.10 -15.19 -5.89
N LYS A 134 -2.26 -14.53 -5.97
CA LYS A 134 -3.22 -14.54 -7.10
C LYS A 134 -2.69 -13.94 -8.41
N GLY A 135 -1.86 -12.91 -8.34
CA GLY A 135 -1.41 -12.20 -9.54
C GLY A 135 -0.57 -10.97 -9.25
N VAL A 136 -0.10 -10.34 -10.33
CA VAL A 136 0.72 -9.12 -10.28
C VAL A 136 0.11 -8.05 -11.19
N LEU A 137 -0.03 -6.84 -10.67
CA LEU A 137 -0.42 -5.65 -11.44
C LEU A 137 0.79 -4.73 -11.59
N SER A 138 1.07 -4.26 -12.81
CA SER A 138 2.06 -3.21 -13.08
C SER A 138 1.35 -1.96 -13.54
N LEU A 139 1.46 -0.89 -12.74
CA LEU A 139 0.98 0.44 -13.09
C LEU A 139 2.14 1.27 -13.62
N PRO A 140 2.01 1.87 -14.82
CA PRO A 140 3.06 2.70 -15.37
C PRO A 140 3.31 3.92 -14.48
N GLY A 141 4.59 4.26 -14.28
CA GLY A 141 4.96 5.52 -13.63
C GLY A 141 4.55 6.74 -14.48
N LYS A 142 4.23 7.86 -13.82
CA LYS A 142 4.00 9.14 -14.50
C LYS A 142 5.35 9.79 -14.80
N GLU A 143 5.49 10.43 -15.96
CA GLU A 143 6.60 11.35 -16.26
C GLU A 143 8.02 10.75 -16.11
N GLY A 144 8.20 9.48 -16.50
CA GLY A 144 9.51 8.82 -16.43
C GLY A 144 9.87 8.22 -15.07
N LEU A 145 8.94 8.24 -14.12
CA LEU A 145 9.05 7.49 -12.87
C LEU A 145 8.94 5.98 -13.11
N SER A 146 9.45 5.21 -12.14
CA SER A 146 9.37 3.75 -12.19
C SER A 146 7.93 3.24 -12.06
N ASP A 147 7.66 2.09 -12.67
CA ASP A 147 6.38 1.40 -12.52
C ASP A 147 6.14 0.94 -11.08
N LEU A 148 4.90 1.02 -10.63
CA LEU A 148 4.42 0.39 -9.41
C LEU A 148 4.06 -1.06 -9.71
N LYS A 149 4.79 -2.02 -9.11
CA LYS A 149 4.50 -3.46 -9.27
C LYS A 149 3.87 -4.00 -8.00
N LEU A 150 2.59 -4.37 -8.08
CA LEU A 150 1.74 -4.78 -6.97
C LEU A 150 1.49 -6.29 -7.01
N PHE A 151 1.67 -6.97 -5.89
CA PHE A 151 1.53 -8.41 -5.75
C PHE A 151 0.38 -8.72 -4.81
N TYR A 152 -0.50 -9.62 -5.22
CA TYR A 152 -1.74 -9.93 -4.50
C TYR A 152 -1.70 -11.32 -3.87
N HIS A 153 -2.23 -11.43 -2.66
CA HIS A 153 -2.53 -12.70 -2.00
C HIS A 153 -3.61 -13.48 -2.78
N THR A 154 -3.76 -14.76 -2.46
CA THR A 154 -4.76 -15.65 -3.11
C THR A 154 -6.20 -15.18 -2.89
N ASP A 155 -6.47 -14.49 -1.79
CA ASP A 155 -7.78 -13.90 -1.48
C ASP A 155 -8.01 -12.54 -2.18
N GLY A 156 -7.06 -12.11 -3.03
CA GLY A 156 -7.13 -10.87 -3.78
C GLY A 156 -6.78 -9.63 -2.97
N LYS A 157 -6.32 -9.73 -1.71
CA LYS A 157 -5.79 -8.57 -0.99
C LYS A 157 -4.37 -8.25 -1.44
N LEU A 158 -4.02 -6.97 -1.44
CA LEU A 158 -2.66 -6.53 -1.75
C LEU A 158 -1.70 -7.06 -0.68
N SER A 159 -0.68 -7.80 -1.09
CA SER A 159 0.37 -8.31 -0.19
C SER A 159 1.48 -7.28 -0.04
N HIS A 160 2.02 -6.83 -1.17
CA HIS A 160 3.11 -5.88 -1.20
C HIS A 160 3.17 -5.22 -2.58
N TYR A 161 3.88 -4.10 -2.66
CA TYR A 161 4.34 -3.59 -3.94
C TYR A 161 5.81 -3.16 -3.86
N SER A 162 6.47 -3.12 -5.02
CA SER A 162 7.80 -2.55 -5.17
C SER A 162 7.74 -1.25 -5.97
N TYR A 163 8.45 -0.24 -5.50
CA TYR A 163 8.65 1.05 -6.18
C TYR A 163 10.08 1.51 -5.92
N GLU A 164 10.87 1.68 -6.97
CA GLU A 164 12.28 2.07 -6.89
C GLU A 164 13.08 1.17 -5.91
N ASP A 165 13.66 1.77 -4.86
CA ASP A 165 14.45 1.10 -3.83
C ASP A 165 13.62 0.71 -2.59
N LYS A 166 12.30 0.64 -2.72
CA LYS A 166 11.37 0.35 -1.62
C LYS A 166 10.43 -0.81 -1.91
N ILE A 167 10.22 -1.63 -0.89
CA ILE A 167 9.18 -2.64 -0.85
C ILE A 167 8.21 -2.26 0.26
N VAL A 168 6.94 -2.08 -0.09
CA VAL A 168 5.86 -1.74 0.83
C VAL A 168 5.00 -2.97 1.06
N VAL A 169 4.89 -3.43 2.30
CA VAL A 169 4.20 -4.65 2.71
C VAL A 169 2.95 -4.29 3.50
N PHE A 170 1.85 -4.96 3.20
CA PHE A 170 0.54 -4.75 3.81
C PHE A 170 0.21 -5.96 4.68
N ASP A 171 0.03 -5.73 5.98
CA ASP A 171 -0.35 -6.79 6.92
C ASP A 171 -1.83 -6.73 7.24
N TRP A 172 -2.51 -7.85 7.02
CA TRP A 172 -3.95 -7.94 7.15
C TRP A 172 -4.34 -8.83 8.33
N LYS A 173 -5.24 -8.32 9.17
CA LYS A 173 -5.89 -9.08 10.23
C LYS A 173 -7.35 -9.33 9.85
N GLY A 174 -7.60 -10.46 9.20
CA GLY A 174 -8.91 -10.75 8.62
C GLY A 174 -9.20 -9.82 7.44
N GLN A 175 -10.18 -8.93 7.58
CA GLN A 175 -10.55 -7.93 6.55
C GLN A 175 -9.91 -6.56 6.76
N GLU A 176 -9.34 -6.33 7.93
CA GLU A 176 -8.77 -5.05 8.32
C GLU A 176 -7.27 -5.00 8.02
N LEU A 177 -6.81 -3.86 7.53
CA LEU A 177 -5.39 -3.60 7.34
C LEU A 177 -4.80 -3.19 8.70
N SER A 178 -3.90 -4.01 9.24
CA SER A 178 -3.36 -3.85 10.58
C SER A 178 -2.12 -2.96 10.60
N THR A 179 -1.16 -3.19 9.69
CA THR A 179 0.07 -2.40 9.60
C THR A 179 0.55 -2.27 8.16
N ILE A 180 1.35 -1.23 7.88
CA ILE A 180 2.08 -1.08 6.62
C ILE A 180 3.56 -0.96 6.92
N LEU A 181 4.37 -1.89 6.40
CA LEU A 181 5.82 -1.86 6.54
C LEU A 181 6.47 -1.39 5.23
N ILE A 182 7.22 -0.29 5.28
CA ILE A 182 8.06 0.18 4.18
C ILE A 182 9.50 -0.23 4.46
N VAL A 183 10.09 -1.00 3.55
CA VAL A 183 11.47 -1.50 3.64
C VAL A 183 12.30 -0.85 2.54
N LYS A 184 13.34 -0.13 2.92
CA LYS A 184 14.36 0.34 1.97
C LYS A 184 15.29 -0.83 1.64
N VAL A 185 15.56 -1.06 0.37
CA VAL A 185 16.38 -2.17 -0.10
C VAL A 185 17.48 -1.70 -1.05
N ASP A 186 18.53 -2.49 -1.18
CA ASP A 186 19.54 -2.29 -2.21
C ASP A 186 19.12 -2.94 -3.57
N PRO A 187 19.91 -2.79 -4.65
CA PRO A 187 19.58 -3.41 -5.95
C PRO A 187 19.50 -4.95 -5.94
N LYS A 188 20.04 -5.61 -4.91
CA LYS A 188 19.92 -7.06 -4.71
C LYS A 188 18.72 -7.43 -3.83
N LEU A 189 17.89 -6.45 -3.47
CA LEU A 189 16.73 -6.55 -2.57
C LEU A 189 17.11 -6.92 -1.13
N ARG A 190 18.32 -6.55 -0.69
CA ARG A 190 18.74 -6.69 0.71
C ARG A 190 18.24 -5.48 1.50
N PRO A 191 17.60 -5.68 2.67
CA PRO A 191 17.07 -4.58 3.47
C PRO A 191 18.19 -3.70 4.02
N LEU A 192 17.95 -2.39 4.03
CA LEU A 192 18.85 -1.35 4.54
C LEU A 192 18.28 -0.62 5.77
N GLY A 193 16.96 -0.69 5.94
CA GLY A 193 16.21 -0.01 6.99
C GLY A 193 14.72 -0.03 6.65
N GLY A 194 13.89 0.56 7.49
CA GLY A 194 12.47 0.67 7.17
C GLY A 194 11.70 1.51 8.16
N LYS A 195 10.40 1.62 7.92
CA LYS A 195 9.45 2.22 8.84
C LYS A 195 8.12 1.50 8.75
N GLU A 196 7.37 1.47 9.84
CA GLU A 196 6.09 0.78 9.93
C GLU A 196 5.02 1.71 10.44
N TYR A 197 3.89 1.72 9.76
CA TYR A 197 2.71 2.46 10.15
C TYR A 197 1.77 1.57 10.92
N PHE A 198 1.34 2.06 12.07
CA PHE A 198 0.30 1.44 12.90
C PHE A 198 -0.97 2.27 12.76
N PHE A 199 -2.05 1.64 12.31
CA PHE A 199 -3.37 2.26 12.32
C PHE A 199 -3.86 2.44 13.77
N PRO A 200 -4.65 3.49 14.04
CA PRO A 200 -5.23 3.72 15.36
C PRO A 200 -6.22 2.61 15.77
#